data_AF-A0A8T3TLW2-F1
#
_entry.id   AF-A0A8T3TLW2-F1
#
_cell.length_a   1.000
_cell.length_b   1.000
_cell.length_c   1.000
_cell.angle_alpha   90.00
_cell.angle_beta   90.00
_cell.angle_gamma   90.00
#
_symmetry.space_group_name_H-M   'P 1'
#
loop_
_entity.id
_entity.type
_entity.pdbx_description
1 polymer ?
#
loop_
_entity_poly.entity_id
_entity_poly.type
_entity_poly.pdbx_seq_one_letter_code
_entity_poly.pdbx_strand_id
1 'polypeptide(L)'
;MPTILLRAEPGDRPPDVLLVEDPEDAERAASFLDGGQGRSNLISDHRGLPSFSGRWSGHPVTIQTTGLGAPAVAMVVEELLMT
;
A
#
# COMPACT_ATOMS: atom_id res chain seq x y z
N MET A 1 -16.65 6.37 3.37
CA MET A 1 -17.04 4.94 3.40
C MET A 1 -15.84 4.23 2.86
N PRO A 2 -15.23 3.34 3.66
CA PRO A 2 -13.96 2.76 3.27
C PRO A 2 -14.16 1.83 2.07
N THR A 3 -13.16 1.72 1.22
CA THR A 3 -13.21 0.82 0.07
C THR A 3 -13.33 -0.65 0.51
N ILE A 4 -13.72 -1.54 -0.41
CA ILE A 4 -14.16 -2.90 -0.05
C ILE A 4 -12.95 -3.80 0.22
N LEU A 5 -11.92 -3.73 -0.63
CA LEU A 5 -10.75 -4.58 -0.62
C LEU A 5 -9.68 -4.01 0.31
N LEU A 6 -9.33 -2.74 0.16
CA LEU A 6 -8.23 -2.08 0.89
C LEU A 6 -8.66 -1.46 2.22
N ARG A 7 -9.97 -1.28 2.45
CA ARG A 7 -10.54 -0.56 3.61
C ARG A 7 -9.89 0.82 3.82
N ALA A 8 -9.66 1.52 2.73
CA ALA A 8 -9.07 2.84 2.72
C ALA A 8 -10.16 3.91 2.79
N GLU A 9 -9.99 4.95 3.60
CA GLU A 9 -10.78 6.18 3.42
C GLU A 9 -10.11 7.09 2.37
N PRO A 10 -10.90 7.91 1.64
CA PRO A 10 -10.34 8.89 0.71
C PRO A 10 -9.40 9.87 1.43
N GLY A 11 -8.20 10.08 0.87
CA GLY A 11 -7.16 10.95 1.41
C GLY A 11 -6.20 10.31 2.43
N ASP A 12 -6.35 9.03 2.77
CA ASP A 12 -5.45 8.34 3.70
C ASP A 12 -4.05 8.02 3.12
N ARG A 13 -3.89 8.10 1.78
CA ARG A 13 -2.67 7.66 1.09
C ARG A 13 -2.05 8.78 0.25
N PRO A 14 -0.72 8.93 0.30
CA PRO A 14 0.03 9.70 -0.71
C PRO A 14 -0.29 9.23 -2.14
N PRO A 15 -0.24 10.13 -3.14
CA PRO A 15 -0.57 9.81 -4.53
C PRO A 15 0.44 8.84 -5.18
N ASP A 16 1.69 8.85 -4.71
CA ASP A 16 2.73 7.97 -5.22
C ASP A 16 2.64 6.60 -4.56
N VAL A 17 2.27 5.58 -5.35
CA VAL A 17 2.06 4.21 -4.87
C VAL A 17 3.00 3.24 -5.60
N LEU A 18 3.76 2.46 -4.82
CA LEU A 18 4.49 1.30 -5.28
C LEU A 18 3.62 0.05 -5.12
N LEU A 19 3.31 -0.60 -6.24
CA LEU A 19 2.57 -1.86 -6.25
C LEU A 19 3.54 -3.04 -6.13
N VAL A 20 3.24 -3.95 -5.21
CA VAL A 20 3.96 -5.21 -5.04
C VAL A 20 2.97 -6.38 -5.09
N GLU A 21 3.48 -7.56 -5.43
CA GLU A 21 2.63 -8.73 -5.63
C GLU A 21 2.12 -9.28 -4.29
N ASP A 22 3.01 -9.51 -3.34
CA ASP A 22 2.73 -10.25 -2.11
C ASP A 22 3.06 -9.48 -0.81
N PRO A 23 2.62 -9.99 0.36
CA PRO A 23 2.87 -9.36 1.65
C PRO A 23 4.34 -9.30 2.08
N GLU A 24 5.14 -10.33 1.77
CA GLU A 24 6.55 -10.40 2.17
C GLU A 24 7.35 -9.32 1.44
N ASP A 25 7.08 -9.13 0.15
CA ASP A 25 7.65 -8.05 -0.64
C ASP A 25 7.20 -6.67 -0.16
N ALA A 26 5.97 -6.52 0.35
CA ALA A 26 5.50 -5.27 0.93
C ALA A 26 6.24 -4.92 2.23
N GLU A 27 6.39 -5.87 3.14
CA GLU A 27 7.15 -5.71 4.38
C GLU A 27 8.63 -5.42 4.10
N ARG A 28 9.21 -6.13 3.13
CA ARG A 28 10.58 -5.91 2.69
C ARG A 28 10.75 -4.52 2.08
N ALA A 29 9.87 -4.11 1.18
CA ALA A 29 9.89 -2.77 0.58
C ALA A 29 9.73 -1.68 1.65
N ALA A 30 8.86 -1.87 2.64
CA ALA A 30 8.64 -0.95 3.74
C ALA A 30 9.91 -0.74 4.59
N SER A 31 10.77 -1.76 4.70
CA SER A 31 12.05 -1.67 5.40
C SER A 31 13.05 -0.69 4.76
N PHE A 32 12.87 -0.34 3.49
CA PHE A 32 13.72 0.61 2.76
C PHE A 32 13.24 2.07 2.86
N LEU A 33 12.05 2.32 3.40
CA LEU A 33 11.56 3.70 3.58
C LEU A 33 12.44 4.50 4.54
N ASP A 34 12.37 5.82 4.47
CA ASP A 34 13.17 6.73 5.27
C ASP A 34 12.95 6.48 6.78
N GLY A 35 14.02 6.07 7.47
CA GLY A 35 13.95 5.66 8.88
C GLY A 35 13.66 4.17 9.10
N GLY A 36 13.57 3.40 8.02
CA GLY A 36 13.35 1.95 8.00
C GLY A 36 12.00 1.53 8.57
N GLN A 37 11.92 0.26 9.01
CA GLN A 37 10.69 -0.31 9.58
C GLN A 37 10.11 0.50 10.75
N GLY A 38 10.94 1.20 11.53
CA GLY A 38 10.48 2.02 12.65
C GLY A 38 9.68 3.26 12.25
N ARG A 39 9.68 3.63 10.97
CA ARG A 39 8.94 4.78 10.42
C ARG A 39 7.97 4.43 9.29
N SER A 40 7.96 3.18 8.83
CA SER A 40 6.88 2.68 7.98
C SER A 40 5.64 2.41 8.83
N ASN A 41 4.49 2.95 8.46
CA ASN A 41 3.23 2.73 9.16
C ASN A 41 2.34 1.78 8.36
N LEU A 42 1.92 0.67 8.95
CA LEU A 42 0.91 -0.22 8.37
C LEU A 42 -0.46 0.47 8.46
N ILE A 43 -1.03 0.83 7.31
CA ILE A 43 -2.31 1.56 7.22
C ILE A 43 -3.50 0.64 6.96
N SER A 44 -3.27 -0.54 6.38
CA SER A 44 -4.29 -1.58 6.21
C SER A 44 -3.61 -2.93 6.05
N ASP A 45 -4.29 -3.99 6.47
CA ASP A 45 -3.97 -5.39 6.16
C ASP A 45 -5.27 -6.19 6.01
N HIS A 46 -6.20 -5.64 5.24
CA HIS A 46 -7.44 -6.34 4.98
C HIS A 46 -7.22 -7.42 3.92
N ARG A 47 -7.66 -8.65 4.22
CA ARG A 47 -7.55 -9.82 3.33
C ARG A 47 -6.11 -10.21 2.95
N GLY A 48 -5.12 -9.86 3.79
CA GLY A 48 -3.72 -10.16 3.51
C GLY A 48 -3.15 -9.31 2.38
N LEU A 49 -3.65 -8.08 2.22
CA LEU A 49 -3.15 -7.07 1.30
C LEU A 49 -2.56 -5.90 2.09
N PRO A 50 -1.43 -6.11 2.79
CA PRO A 50 -0.86 -5.07 3.63
C PRO A 50 -0.50 -3.85 2.80
N SER A 51 -0.70 -2.70 3.43
CA SER A 51 -0.46 -1.38 2.87
C SER A 51 0.40 -0.61 3.85
N PHE A 52 1.53 -0.08 3.40
CA PHE A 52 2.42 0.70 4.24
C PHE A 52 2.51 2.13 3.72
N SER A 53 2.52 3.11 4.63
CA SER A 53 2.85 4.50 4.30
C SER A 53 4.20 4.88 4.90
N GLY A 54 4.91 5.77 4.23
CA GLY A 54 6.13 6.38 4.75
C GLY A 54 6.70 7.38 3.76
N ARG A 55 8.02 7.54 3.76
CA ARG A 55 8.72 8.43 2.82
C ARG A 55 9.86 7.70 2.13
N TRP A 56 10.11 8.02 0.87
CA TRP A 56 11.27 7.57 0.12
C TRP A 56 12.02 8.78 -0.41
N SER A 57 13.26 8.99 0.05
CA SER A 57 14.05 10.18 -0.31
C SER A 57 13.29 11.48 -0.03
N GLY A 58 12.58 11.55 1.09
CA GLY A 58 11.74 12.67 1.48
C GLY A 58 10.37 12.75 0.79
N HIS A 59 10.04 11.90 -0.17
CA HIS A 59 8.75 11.93 -0.87
C HIS A 59 7.75 10.99 -0.18
N PRO A 60 6.54 11.43 0.16
CA PRO A 60 5.54 10.56 0.77
C PRO A 60 5.10 9.49 -0.22
N VAL A 61 5.17 8.22 0.17
CA VAL A 61 4.84 7.08 -0.70
C VAL A 61 3.99 6.05 0.05
N THR A 62 3.18 5.32 -0.70
CA THR A 62 2.46 4.13 -0.23
C THR A 62 3.03 2.89 -0.90
N ILE A 63 3.20 1.80 -0.15
CA ILE A 63 3.48 0.46 -0.70
C ILE A 63 2.18 -0.33 -0.55
N GLN A 64 1.70 -0.91 -1.64
CA GLN A 64 0.43 -1.63 -1.68
C GLN A 64 0.61 -3.03 -2.26
N THR A 65 0.27 -4.05 -1.48
CA THR A 65 0.11 -5.41 -1.99
C THR A 65 -1.11 -5.50 -2.91
N THR A 66 -0.93 -6.14 -4.06
CA THR A 66 -1.97 -6.26 -5.10
C THR A 66 -2.56 -7.66 -5.21
N GLY A 67 -1.83 -8.68 -4.78
CA GLY A 67 -2.16 -10.08 -5.04
C GLY A 67 -1.80 -10.51 -6.47
N LEU A 68 -2.01 -11.79 -6.73
CA LEU A 68 -1.57 -12.45 -7.95
C LEU A 68 -2.57 -12.31 -9.11
N GLY A 69 -2.04 -11.89 -10.27
CA GLY A 69 -2.74 -11.92 -11.55
C GLY A 69 -3.60 -10.67 -11.83
N ALA A 70 -3.90 -10.47 -13.11
CA ALA A 70 -4.56 -9.26 -13.61
C ALA A 70 -5.88 -8.91 -12.89
N PRO A 71 -6.78 -9.85 -12.53
CA PRO A 71 -8.01 -9.50 -11.82
C PRO A 71 -7.77 -8.91 -10.43
N ALA A 72 -6.81 -9.45 -9.68
CA ALA A 72 -6.48 -8.96 -8.34
C ALA A 72 -5.89 -7.55 -8.41
N VAL A 73 -4.89 -7.36 -9.28
CA VAL A 73 -4.26 -6.06 -9.53
C VAL A 73 -5.29 -5.02 -9.96
N ALA A 74 -6.19 -5.36 -10.88
CA ALA A 74 -7.22 -4.43 -11.37
C ALA A 74 -8.15 -3.95 -10.26
N MET A 75 -8.59 -4.84 -9.35
CA MET A 75 -9.43 -4.45 -8.22
C MET A 75 -8.69 -3.51 -7.25
N VAL A 76 -7.43 -3.81 -6.95
CA VAL A 76 -6.62 -2.98 -6.03
C VAL A 76 -6.36 -1.60 -6.64
N VAL A 77 -5.98 -1.54 -7.92
CA VAL A 77 -5.73 -0.27 -8.62
C VAL A 77 -7.01 0.57 -8.72
N GLU A 78 -8.15 -0.06 -9.02
CA GLU A 78 -9.43 0.65 -9.07
C GLU A 78 -9.76 1.32 -7.73
N GLU A 79 -9.56 0.61 -6.60
CA GLU A 79 -9.77 1.21 -5.28
C GLU A 79 -8.76 2.31 -4.95
N LEU A 80 -7.49 2.16 -5.35
CA LEU A 80 -6.49 3.21 -5.15
C LEU A 80 -6.82 4.48 -5.93
N LEU A 81 -7.42 4.38 -7.11
CA LEU A 81 -7.85 5.55 -7.89
C LEU A 81 -9.06 6.28 -7.28
N MET A 82 -9.80 5.61 -6.38
CA MET A 82 -10.95 6.19 -5.67
C MET A 82 -10.56 6.86 -4.34
N THR A 83 -9.35 6.63 -3.84
CA THR A 83 -8.87 7.10 -2.52
C THR A 83 -7.95 8.31 -2.62
#